data_AF-A0A7S4LFI2-F1
#
_entry.id   AF-A0A7S4LFI2-F1
#
_cell.length_a   1.000
_cell.length_b   1.000
_cell.length_c   1.000
_cell.angle_alpha   90.00
_cell.angle_beta   90.00
_cell.angle_gamma   90.00
#
_symmetry.space_group_name_H-M   'P 1'
#
loop_
_entity.id
_entity.type
_entity.pdbx_description
1 polymer ?
#
loop_
_entity_poly.entity_id
_entity_poly.type
_entity_poly.pdbx_seq_one_letter_code
_entity_poly.pdbx_strand_id
1 'polypeptide(L)'
;NLAQKMQTMSMFVAKVSHELRTPLNGILGMSAILKEELQTKPAQVEMVENITSCADHNLRIVNDILDFAKLEQGKMRLENAPFELRQCIESAFACICSLPKLKKLEVGYVL
;
A
#
# COMPACT_ATOMS: atom_id res chain seq x y z
N ASN A 1 -32.85 -8.56 -1.63
CA ASN A 1 -32.01 -8.82 -2.82
C ASN A 1 -30.53 -8.75 -2.41
N LEU A 2 -29.73 -9.78 -2.72
CA LEU A 2 -28.28 -9.87 -2.45
C LEU A 2 -27.48 -8.70 -3.07
N ALA A 3 -27.84 -8.27 -4.27
CA ALA A 3 -27.20 -7.15 -4.97
C ALA A 3 -27.30 -5.83 -4.18
N GLN A 4 -28.45 -5.57 -3.54
CA GLN A 4 -28.64 -4.39 -2.70
C GLN A 4 -27.70 -4.41 -1.47
N LYS A 5 -27.52 -5.58 -0.84
CA LYS A 5 -26.60 -5.74 0.30
C LYS A 5 -25.15 -5.49 -0.11
N MET A 6 -24.72 -6.05 -1.24
CA MET A 6 -23.37 -5.83 -1.78
C MET A 6 -23.13 -4.37 -2.13
N GLN A 7 -24.12 -3.69 -2.73
CA GLN A 7 -24.04 -2.27 -3.06
C GLN A 7 -23.80 -1.40 -1.82
N THR A 8 -24.61 -1.60 -0.78
CA THR A 8 -24.48 -0.87 0.50
C THR A 8 -23.14 -1.15 1.17
N MET A 9 -22.69 -2.41 1.20
CA MET A 9 -21.42 -2.78 1.83
C MET A 9 -20.22 -2.11 1.16
N SER A 10 -20.17 -2.06 -0.17
CA SER A 10 -19.07 -1.35 -0.86
C SER A 10 -19.12 0.16 -0.67
N MET A 11 -20.31 0.78 -0.67
CA MET A 11 -20.41 2.22 -0.37
C MET A 11 -19.94 2.53 1.05
N PHE A 12 -20.27 1.67 2.01
CA PHE A 12 -19.78 1.77 3.38
C PHE A 12 -18.26 1.63 3.44
N VAL A 13 -17.70 0.58 2.83
CA VAL A 13 -16.25 0.37 2.74
C VAL A 13 -15.56 1.56 2.07
N ALA A 14 -16.10 2.08 0.97
CA ALA A 14 -15.56 3.23 0.26
C ALA A 14 -15.49 4.46 1.14
N LYS A 15 -16.59 4.75 1.86
CA LYS A 15 -16.65 5.90 2.77
C LYS A 15 -15.65 5.75 3.93
N VAL A 16 -15.64 4.61 4.61
CA VAL A 16 -14.72 4.34 5.72
C VAL A 16 -13.27 4.43 5.24
N SER A 17 -12.96 3.87 4.06
CA SER A 17 -11.61 3.91 3.50
C SER A 17 -11.13 5.32 3.21
N HIS A 18 -12.01 6.21 2.71
CA HIS A 18 -11.68 7.62 2.54
C HIS A 18 -11.41 8.32 3.88
N GLU A 19 -12.22 8.04 4.90
CA GLU A 19 -12.03 8.61 6.25
C GLU A 19 -10.78 8.05 6.96
N LEU A 20 -10.33 6.83 6.64
CA LEU A 20 -9.10 6.22 7.16
C LEU A 20 -7.83 6.72 6.45
N ARG A 21 -7.90 7.06 5.15
CA ARG A 21 -6.74 7.58 4.40
C ARG A 21 -6.21 8.88 4.99
N THR A 22 -7.08 9.80 5.37
CA THR A 22 -6.69 11.10 5.94
C THR A 22 -5.82 10.97 7.19
N PRO A 23 -6.23 10.26 8.26
CA PRO A 23 -5.40 10.08 9.45
C PRO A 23 -4.13 9.26 9.18
N LEU A 24 -4.18 8.23 8.31
CA LEU A 24 -2.99 7.44 7.96
C LEU A 24 -1.94 8.27 7.21
N ASN A 25 -2.37 9.09 6.24
CA ASN A 25 -1.48 10.02 5.54
C ASN A 25 -0.94 11.09 6.50
N GLY A 26 -1.72 11.53 7.49
CA GLY A 26 -1.26 12.40 8.57
C GLY A 26 -0.13 11.76 9.39
N ILE A 27 -0.30 10.50 9.80
CA ILE A 27 0.73 9.74 10.53
C ILE A 27 2.00 9.60 9.68
N LEU A 28 1.89 9.27 8.39
CA LEU A 28 3.04 9.18 7.49
C LEU A 28 3.76 10.52 7.35
N GLY A 29 3.02 11.61 7.14
CA GLY A 29 3.59 12.95 7.02
C GLY A 29 4.30 13.40 8.30
N MET A 30 3.69 13.22 9.46
CA MET A 30 4.30 13.54 10.76
C MET A 30 5.52 12.66 11.04
N SER A 31 5.46 11.37 10.68
CA SER A 31 6.59 10.44 10.83
C SER A 31 7.75 10.84 9.93
N ALA A 32 7.50 11.30 8.71
CA ALA A 32 8.53 11.81 7.81
C ALA A 32 9.26 13.04 8.38
N ILE A 33 8.51 14.00 8.93
CA ILE A 33 9.07 15.20 9.58
C ILE A 33 9.89 14.80 10.82
N LEU A 34 9.33 13.97 11.71
CA LEU A 34 10.03 13.51 12.90
C LEU A 34 11.31 12.75 12.57
N LYS A 35 11.31 11.94 11.51
CA LYS A 35 12.52 11.23 11.07
C LYS A 35 13.63 12.20 10.68
N GLU A 36 13.29 13.31 10.04
CA GLU A 36 14.25 14.36 9.67
C GLU A 36 14.82 15.08 10.90
N GLU A 37 13.98 15.40 11.89
CA GLU A 37 14.43 16.05 13.13
C GLU A 37 15.27 15.15 14.03
N LEU A 38 15.04 13.84 13.98
CA LEU A 38 15.64 12.85 14.90
C LEU A 38 16.88 12.15 14.33
N GLN A 39 17.43 12.60 13.20
CA GLN A 39 18.56 11.95 12.50
C GLN A 39 19.76 11.61 13.39
N THR A 40 20.00 12.37 14.46
CA THR A 40 21.10 12.15 15.41
C THR A 40 20.79 11.13 16.53
N LYS A 41 19.58 10.55 16.55
CA LYS A 41 19.07 9.67 17.61
C LYS A 41 18.58 8.32 17.04
N PRO A 42 19.49 7.35 16.81
CA PRO A 42 19.19 6.12 16.07
C PRO A 42 17.99 5.31 16.61
N ALA A 43 17.88 5.14 17.94
CA ALA A 43 16.79 4.39 18.54
C ALA A 43 15.41 5.06 18.34
N GLN A 44 15.36 6.39 18.24
CA GLN A 44 14.12 7.12 18.00
C GLN A 44 13.76 7.09 16.51
N VAL A 45 14.75 7.13 15.63
CA VAL A 45 14.56 6.91 14.18
C VAL A 45 13.95 5.54 13.92
N GLU A 46 14.47 4.48 14.55
CA GLU A 46 13.91 3.13 14.44
C GLU A 46 12.45 3.06 14.89
N MET A 47 12.10 3.75 15.98
CA MET A 47 10.72 3.82 16.45
C MET A 47 9.80 4.54 15.46
N VAL A 48 10.27 5.62 14.83
CA VAL A 48 9.53 6.34 13.78
C VAL A 48 9.38 5.50 12.51
N GLU A 49 10.40 4.73 12.13
CA GLU A 49 10.33 3.78 11.02
C GLU A 49 9.30 2.69 11.28
N ASN A 50 9.21 2.17 12.51
CA ASN A 50 8.18 1.21 12.89
C ASN A 50 6.76 1.81 12.79
N ILE A 51 6.56 3.05 13.24
CA ILE A 51 5.27 3.76 13.09
C ILE A 51 4.91 3.92 11.60
N THR A 52 5.88 4.33 10.78
CA THR A 52 5.72 4.49 9.33
C THR A 52 5.30 3.17 8.68
N SER A 53 6.01 2.08 9.01
CA SER A 53 5.70 0.74 8.50
C SER A 53 4.29 0.28 8.88
N CYS A 54 3.83 0.59 10.09
CA CYS A 54 2.46 0.27 10.53
C CYS A 54 1.41 1.07 9.74
N ALA A 55 1.65 2.36 9.51
CA ALA A 55 0.74 3.20 8.74
C ALA A 55 0.64 2.75 7.27
N ASP A 56 1.79 2.42 6.65
CA ASP A 56 1.84 1.86 5.30
C ASP A 56 1.12 0.52 5.21
N HIS A 57 1.31 -0.36 6.19
CA HIS A 57 0.61 -1.65 6.25
C HIS A 57 -0.92 -1.46 6.32
N ASN A 58 -1.39 -0.53 7.15
CA ASN A 58 -2.81 -0.23 7.27
C ASN A 58 -3.37 0.37 5.98
N LEU A 59 -2.63 1.23 5.28
CA LEU A 59 -3.05 1.74 3.96
C LEU A 59 -3.19 0.62 2.93
N ARG A 60 -2.31 -0.37 2.93
CA ARG A 60 -2.42 -1.57 2.07
C ARG A 60 -3.69 -2.34 2.37
N ILE A 61 -3.97 -2.64 3.64
CA ILE A 61 -5.22 -3.31 4.05
C ILE A 61 -6.45 -2.52 3.57
N VAL A 62 -6.46 -1.21 3.77
CA VAL A 62 -7.57 -0.35 3.32
C VAL A 62 -7.75 -0.43 1.80
N ASN A 63 -6.66 -0.41 1.03
CA ASN A 63 -6.71 -0.55 -0.43
C ASN A 63 -7.20 -1.94 -0.86
N ASP A 64 -6.75 -3.01 -0.20
CA ASP A 64 -7.18 -4.38 -0.51
C ASP A 64 -8.68 -4.57 -0.28
N ILE A 65 -9.22 -4.02 0.81
CA ILE A 65 -10.67 -4.08 1.10
C ILE A 65 -11.47 -3.28 0.05
N LEU A 66 -10.98 -2.12 -0.38
CA LEU A 66 -11.59 -1.34 -1.46
C LEU A 66 -11.63 -2.11 -2.77
N ASP A 67 -10.51 -2.74 -3.15
CA ASP A 67 -10.40 -3.45 -4.41
C ASP A 67 -11.25 -4.72 -4.41
N PHE A 68 -11.31 -5.45 -3.28
CA PHE A 68 -12.27 -6.53 -3.08
C PHE A 68 -13.72 -6.05 -3.26
N ALA A 69 -14.08 -4.92 -2.66
CA ALA A 69 -15.42 -4.36 -2.76
C ALA A 69 -15.80 -3.91 -4.18
N LYS A 70 -14.83 -3.48 -5.00
CA LYS A 70 -15.05 -3.19 -6.43
C LYS A 70 -15.19 -4.47 -7.24
N LEU A 71 -14.37 -5.48 -6.94
CA LEU A 71 -14.34 -6.77 -7.64
C LEU A 71 -15.68 -7.50 -7.48
N GLU A 72 -16.19 -7.61 -6.26
CA GLU A 72 -17.48 -8.25 -5.95
C GLU A 72 -18.66 -7.61 -6.70
N GLN A 73 -18.58 -6.32 -7.03
CA GLN A 73 -19.62 -5.61 -7.76
C GLN A 73 -19.46 -5.67 -9.29
N GLY A 74 -18.42 -6.35 -9.79
CA GLY A 74 -18.04 -6.28 -11.20
C GLY A 74 -17.66 -4.86 -11.64
N LYS A 75 -17.27 -3.99 -10.71
CA LYS A 75 -16.90 -2.59 -10.96
C LYS A 75 -15.40 -2.39 -11.14
N MET A 76 -14.59 -3.44 -10.95
CA MET A 76 -13.17 -3.39 -11.31
C MET A 76 -13.05 -3.38 -12.84
N ARG A 77 -12.52 -2.27 -13.38
CA ARG A 77 -12.23 -2.14 -14.82
C ARG A 77 -10.73 -2.13 -15.00
N LEU A 78 -10.24 -2.99 -15.90
CA LEU A 78 -8.86 -2.93 -16.35
C LEU A 78 -8.74 -1.81 -17.37
N GLU A 79 -7.74 -0.96 -17.18
CA GLU A 79 -7.36 0.04 -18.17
C GLU A 79 -6.36 -0.58 -19.14
N ASN A 80 -6.71 -0.57 -20.43
CA ASN A 80 -5.78 -0.96 -21.48
C ASN A 80 -5.00 0.26 -21.93
N ALA A 81 -3.79 0.43 -21.40
CA ALA A 81 -2.90 1.53 -21.72
C ALA A 81 -1.49 0.98 -22.05
N PRO A 82 -0.76 1.61 -22.98
CA PRO A 82 0.64 1.27 -23.20
C PRO A 82 1.44 1.56 -21.92
N PHE A 83 2.35 0.66 -21.57
CA PHE A 83 3.23 0.80 -20.41
C PHE A 83 4.61 0.22 -20.72
N GLU A 84 5.63 0.71 -20.03
CA GLU A 84 7.00 0.22 -20.15
C GLU A 84 7.16 -1.11 -19.41
N LEU A 85 7.15 -2.22 -20.15
CA LEU A 85 7.26 -3.58 -19.60
C LEU A 85 8.51 -3.75 -18.73
N ARG A 86 9.64 -3.18 -19.16
CA ARG A 86 10.90 -3.20 -18.39
C ARG A 86 10.72 -2.57 -17.01
N GLN A 87 10.15 -1.38 -16.96
CA GLN A 87 9.96 -0.65 -15.70
C GLN A 87 8.98 -1.37 -14.77
N CYS A 88 7.95 -2.02 -15.33
CA CYS A 88 7.01 -2.84 -14.58
C CYS A 88 7.71 -4.03 -13.91
N ILE A 89 8.54 -4.77 -14.66
CA ILE A 89 9.31 -5.90 -14.16
C ILE A 89 10.36 -5.45 -13.13
N GLU A 90 11.07 -4.34 -13.37
CA GLU A 90 12.02 -3.77 -12.40
C GLU A 90 11.36 -3.42 -11.07
N SER A 91 10.18 -2.79 -11.12
CA SER A 91 9.42 -2.43 -9.92
C SER A 91 8.97 -3.66 -9.13
N ALA A 92 8.49 -4.70 -9.82
CA ALA A 92 8.13 -5.97 -9.19
C ALA A 92 9.36 -6.65 -8.54
N PHE A 93 10.49 -6.66 -9.24
CA PHE A 93 11.76 -7.20 -8.74
C PHE A 93 12.27 -6.43 -7.52
N ALA A 94 12.23 -5.10 -7.52
CA ALA A 94 12.62 -4.29 -6.37
C ALA A 94 11.80 -4.64 -5.12
N CYS A 95 10.49 -4.86 -5.30
CA CYS A 95 9.59 -5.27 -4.23
C CYS A 95 9.97 -6.65 -3.67
N ILE A 96 10.25 -7.61 -4.54
CA ILE A 96 10.66 -8.98 -4.18
C ILE A 96 12.04 -8.98 -3.49
N CYS A 97 13.04 -8.29 -4.05
CA CYS A 97 14.39 -8.20 -3.50
C CYS A 97 14.44 -7.49 -2.14
N SER A 98 13.45 -6.66 -1.82
CA SER A 98 13.31 -6.03 -0.49
C SER A 98 13.00 -7.04 0.62
N LEU A 99 12.49 -8.24 0.27
CA LEU A 99 12.11 -9.25 1.25
C LEU A 99 13.34 -9.87 1.92
N PRO A 100 13.40 -9.92 3.27
CA PRO A 100 14.57 -10.42 4.01
C PRO A 100 15.00 -11.84 3.61
N LYS A 101 14.04 -12.70 3.24
CA LYS A 101 14.29 -14.09 2.82
C LYS A 101 15.04 -14.19 1.49
N LEU A 102 14.96 -13.16 0.64
CA LEU A 102 15.55 -13.15 -0.70
C LEU A 102 16.89 -12.42 -0.75
N LYS A 103 17.31 -11.73 0.31
CA LYS A 103 18.64 -11.09 0.42
C LYS A 103 19.84 -12.05 0.29
N LYS A 104 19.61 -13.37 0.38
CA LYS A 104 20.64 -14.41 0.24
C LYS A 104 20.60 -15.13 -1.11
N LEU A 105 19.71 -14.73 -2.02
CA LEU A 105 19.54 -15.34 -3.33
C LEU A 105 19.85 -14.30 -4.42
N GLU A 106 20.62 -14.68 -5.42
CA GLU A 106 20.74 -13.89 -6.64
C GLU A 106 19.47 -14.10 -7.47
N VAL A 107 18.73 -13.01 -7.71
CA VAL A 107 17.53 -13.02 -8.53
C VAL A 107 17.77 -12.12 -9.74
N GLY A 108 17.62 -12.65 -10.94
CA GLY A 108 17.75 -11.93 -12.20
C GLY A 108 16.56 -12.19 -13.12
N TYR A 109 16.37 -11.31 -14.10
CA TYR A 109 15.39 -11.49 -15.18
C TYR A 109 16.03 -11.18 -16.53
N VAL A 110 15.45 -11.72 -17.60
CA VAL A 110 15.83 -11.43 -18.99
C VAL A 110 14.56 -11.00 -19.72
N LEU A 111 14.67 -9.94 -20.52
CA LEU A 111 13.59 -9.39 -21.36
C LEU A 111 13.81 -9.75 -22.82
#